data_AF-A0A3L6RPJ9-F1
#
_entry.id   AF-A0A3L6RPJ9-F1
#
_cell.length_a   1.000
_cell.length_b   1.000
_cell.length_c   1.000
_cell.angle_alpha   90.00
_cell.angle_beta   90.00
_cell.angle_gamma   90.00
#
_symmetry.space_group_name_H-M   'P 1'
#
loop_
_entity.id
_entity.type
_entity.pdbx_description
1 polymer ?
#
loop_
_entity_poly.entity_id
_entity_poly.type
_entity_poly.pdbx_seq_one_letter_code
_entity_poly.pdbx_strand_id
1 'polypeptide(L)'
;MKGGKYCSFDNHRQFLPIDHPFRRDIKNFTKGVVVEDPPPQMLTGVAVHEQLDVLEPNKEGVGFLGYGEEHALTQNPSLWRLPYMDDILLPHNIDMMHTEKNIAKATWVQSWTFLIRQRTTLRLEWIKLGYAIDQSSTFRPPKVRDGKSRQPISS
;
A
#
# COMPACT_ATOMS: atom_id res chain seq x y z
N MET A 1 0.30 -20.72 35.30
CA MET A 1 0.83 -21.98 34.76
C MET A 1 2.28 -21.78 34.31
N LYS A 2 3.25 -22.56 34.82
CA LYS A 2 4.65 -22.59 34.34
C LYS A 2 4.78 -23.73 33.32
N GLY A 3 4.42 -23.46 32.08
CA GLY A 3 4.51 -24.39 30.95
C GLY A 3 4.47 -23.58 29.65
N GLY A 4 5.64 -23.23 29.13
CA GLY A 4 5.87 -22.12 28.21
C GLY A 4 5.45 -22.29 26.76
N LYS A 5 4.25 -22.84 26.49
CA LYS A 5 3.67 -22.82 25.14
C LYS A 5 2.21 -22.40 25.21
N TYR A 6 1.91 -21.21 24.70
CA TYR A 6 0.54 -20.75 24.48
C TYR A 6 -0.11 -21.64 23.42
N CYS A 7 -1.18 -22.34 23.79
CA CYS A 7 -2.03 -23.05 22.84
C CYS A 7 -3.18 -22.11 22.46
N SER A 8 -3.14 -21.54 21.25
CA SER A 8 -4.21 -20.64 20.77
C SER A 8 -5.60 -21.30 20.81
N PHE A 9 -5.67 -22.62 20.64
CA PHE A 9 -6.91 -23.40 20.66
C PHE A 9 -7.65 -23.40 22.00
N ASP A 10 -6.94 -23.17 23.11
CA ASP A 10 -7.55 -23.21 24.45
C ASP A 10 -8.58 -22.09 24.67
N ASN A 11 -8.31 -20.90 24.12
CA ASN A 11 -9.19 -19.74 24.22
C ASN A 11 -10.33 -19.77 23.18
N HIS A 12 -10.20 -20.54 22.09
CA HIS A 12 -11.24 -20.64 21.07
C HIS A 12 -12.50 -21.39 21.53
N ARG A 13 -12.45 -22.11 22.66
CA ARG A 13 -13.61 -22.81 23.23
C ARG A 13 -14.74 -21.88 23.64
N GLN A 14 -14.44 -20.62 23.93
CA GLN A 14 -15.43 -19.59 24.28
C GLN A 14 -16.40 -19.25 23.14
N PHE A 15 -16.09 -19.62 21.89
CA PHE A 15 -16.98 -19.40 20.75
C PHE A 15 -17.99 -20.55 20.54
N LEU A 16 -17.81 -21.68 21.22
CA LEU A 16 -18.76 -22.79 21.16
C LEU A 16 -20.03 -22.47 21.97
N PRO A 17 -21.18 -23.10 21.69
CA PRO A 17 -22.36 -22.99 22.55
C PRO A 17 -22.04 -23.31 24.01
N ILE A 18 -22.74 -22.69 24.96
CA ILE A 18 -22.42 -22.81 26.40
C ILE A 18 -22.48 -24.26 26.92
N ASP A 19 -23.38 -25.08 26.35
CA ASP A 19 -23.54 -26.48 26.70
C ASP A 19 -22.64 -27.44 25.91
N HIS A 20 -21.72 -26.92 25.11
CA HIS A 20 -20.85 -27.76 24.29
C HIS A 20 -19.87 -28.58 25.17
N PRO A 21 -19.74 -29.91 24.99
CA PRO A 21 -18.92 -30.77 25.85
C PRO A 21 -17.44 -30.36 25.91
N PHE A 22 -16.89 -29.84 24.82
CA PHE A 22 -15.50 -29.36 24.78
C PHE A 22 -15.22 -28.14 25.69
N ARG A 23 -16.23 -27.38 26.13
CA ARG A 23 -16.04 -26.33 27.15
C ARG A 23 -15.70 -26.90 28.53
N ARG A 24 -16.20 -28.11 28.82
CA ARG A 24 -16.01 -28.84 30.10
C ARG A 24 -14.88 -29.88 30.03
N ASP A 25 -14.20 -29.99 28.89
CA ASP A 25 -13.11 -30.94 28.72
C ASP A 25 -11.82 -30.40 29.37
N ILE A 26 -11.53 -30.94 30.55
CA ILE A 26 -10.37 -30.62 31.38
C ILE A 26 -9.11 -31.43 31.03
N LYS A 27 -9.22 -32.41 30.12
CA LYS A 27 -8.14 -33.37 29.80
C LYS A 27 -7.39 -32.99 28.53
N ASN A 28 -8.09 -32.62 27.47
CA ASN A 28 -7.49 -32.38 26.15
C ASN A 28 -7.01 -30.93 25.94
N PHE A 29 -7.48 -30.00 26.78
CA PHE A 29 -7.18 -28.57 26.69
C PHE A 29 -6.42 -28.10 27.92
N THR A 30 -6.52 -26.80 28.26
CA THR A 30 -6.00 -26.22 29.50
C THR A 30 -6.37 -27.07 30.72
N LYS A 31 -5.35 -27.70 31.30
CA LYS A 31 -5.50 -28.70 32.35
C LYS A 31 -6.28 -28.15 33.54
N GLY A 32 -7.41 -28.79 33.85
CA GLY A 32 -8.24 -28.47 35.01
C GLY A 32 -9.07 -27.20 34.87
N VAL A 33 -9.17 -26.61 33.68
CA VAL A 33 -9.94 -25.39 33.43
C VAL A 33 -11.19 -25.72 32.62
N VAL A 34 -12.35 -25.34 33.16
CA VAL A 34 -13.65 -25.35 32.49
C VAL A 34 -13.94 -23.94 32.00
N VAL A 35 -14.44 -23.80 30.77
CA VAL A 35 -14.74 -22.51 30.14
C VAL A 35 -16.23 -22.25 30.17
N GLU A 36 -16.70 -21.54 31.19
CA GLU A 36 -18.11 -21.12 31.32
C GLU A 36 -18.37 -19.72 30.77
N ASP A 37 -17.31 -18.93 30.58
CA ASP A 37 -17.43 -17.55 30.13
C ASP A 37 -18.09 -17.45 28.74
N PRO A 38 -18.91 -16.41 28.50
CA PRO A 38 -19.44 -16.13 27.18
C PRO A 38 -18.30 -15.80 26.19
N PRO A 39 -18.58 -15.85 24.87
CA PRO A 39 -17.61 -15.39 23.89
C PRO A 39 -17.16 -13.96 24.22
N PRO A 40 -15.86 -13.63 24.02
CA PRO A 40 -15.36 -12.29 24.18
C PRO A 40 -16.17 -11.30 23.35
N GLN A 41 -16.29 -10.07 23.85
CA GLN A 41 -16.95 -9.01 23.10
C GLN A 41 -16.23 -8.79 21.77
N MET A 42 -16.98 -8.90 20.67
CA MET A 42 -16.46 -8.54 19.36
C MET A 42 -16.30 -7.02 19.31
N LEU A 43 -15.06 -6.57 19.13
CA LEU A 43 -14.73 -5.17 18.97
C LEU A 43 -14.90 -4.75 17.51
N THR A 44 -15.44 -3.55 17.30
CA THR A 44 -15.47 -2.91 15.98
C THR A 44 -14.07 -2.44 15.61
N GLY A 45 -13.84 -2.16 14.32
CA GLY A 45 -12.57 -1.62 13.85
C GLY A 45 -12.15 -0.38 14.64
N VAL A 46 -13.06 0.59 14.76
CA VAL A 46 -12.88 1.83 15.52
C VAL A 46 -12.48 1.57 16.98
N ALA A 47 -13.18 0.68 17.68
CA ALA A 47 -12.89 0.40 19.09
C ALA A 47 -11.50 -0.24 19.28
N VAL A 48 -11.06 -1.07 18.33
CA VAL A 48 -9.69 -1.61 18.35
C VAL A 48 -8.67 -0.51 18.07
N HIS A 49 -8.97 0.41 17.15
CA HIS A 49 -8.07 1.52 16.84
C HIS A 49 -7.90 2.46 18.03
N GLU A 50 -8.99 2.82 18.72
CA GLU A 50 -8.95 3.60 19.96
C GLU A 50 -8.12 2.90 21.05
N GLN A 51 -8.24 1.58 21.19
CA GLN A 51 -7.40 0.82 22.13
C GLN A 51 -5.91 0.88 21.76
N LEU A 52 -5.58 0.84 20.47
CA LEU A 52 -4.19 0.95 20.00
C LEU A 52 -3.62 2.36 20.21
N ASP A 53 -4.43 3.40 20.07
CA ASP A 53 -4.02 4.80 20.22
C ASP A 53 -3.70 5.17 21.68
N VAL A 54 -4.36 4.53 22.63
CA VAL A 54 -4.10 4.72 24.07
C VAL A 54 -2.78 4.06 24.50
N LEU A 55 -2.23 3.13 23.70
CA LEU A 55 -1.00 2.41 24.06
C LEU A 55 0.22 3.33 24.06
N GLU A 56 0.80 3.50 25.24
CA GLU A 56 2.04 4.27 25.39
C GLU A 56 3.28 3.40 25.16
N PRO A 57 4.20 3.80 24.27
CA PRO A 57 5.43 3.05 24.03
C PRO A 57 6.31 3.07 25.27
N ASN A 58 6.81 1.91 25.68
CA ASN A 58 7.71 1.81 26.81
C ASN A 58 9.08 2.40 26.43
N LYS A 59 9.57 3.39 27.18
CA LYS A 59 10.85 4.06 26.91
C LYS A 59 12.07 3.25 27.34
N GLU A 60 11.89 2.27 28.22
CA GLU A 60 12.98 1.54 28.87
C GLU A 60 13.01 0.04 28.49
N GLY A 61 12.03 -0.43 27.71
CA GLY A 61 11.86 -1.84 27.40
C GLY A 61 11.35 -2.13 25.98
N VAL A 62 11.00 -3.39 25.73
CA VAL A 62 10.44 -3.86 24.45
C VAL A 62 8.92 -3.84 24.53
N GLY A 63 8.27 -3.08 23.66
CA GLY A 63 6.81 -3.02 23.54
C GLY A 63 6.17 -1.79 24.16
N PHE A 64 4.88 -1.91 24.48
CA PHE A 64 4.11 -0.88 25.16
C PHE A 64 4.09 -1.11 26.68
N LEU A 65 3.72 -0.08 27.45
CA LEU A 65 3.45 -0.22 28.88
C LEU A 65 2.36 -1.29 29.11
N GLY A 66 2.51 -2.15 30.12
CA GLY A 66 1.56 -3.26 30.36
C GLY A 66 1.80 -4.53 29.53
N TYR A 67 2.91 -4.59 28.77
CA TYR A 67 3.31 -5.80 28.03
C TYR A 67 3.49 -7.02 28.95
N GLY A 68 2.75 -8.10 28.65
CA GLY A 68 2.81 -9.37 29.38
C GLY A 68 1.78 -9.52 30.50
N GLU A 69 1.13 -8.43 30.92
CA GLU A 69 0.01 -8.46 31.88
C GLU A 69 -1.31 -8.11 31.20
N GLU A 70 -1.42 -6.92 30.61
CA GLU A 70 -2.66 -6.44 29.99
C GLU A 70 -2.76 -6.83 28.52
N HIS A 71 -1.64 -6.82 27.80
CA HIS A 71 -1.61 -7.18 26.39
C HIS A 71 -0.28 -7.83 25.97
N ALA A 72 -0.29 -8.52 24.82
CA ALA A 72 0.89 -9.13 24.22
C ALA A 72 1.45 -8.34 23.02
N LEU A 73 1.02 -7.09 22.82
CA LEU A 73 1.44 -6.27 21.70
C LEU A 73 2.83 -5.67 21.93
N THR A 74 3.75 -5.94 20.99
CA THR A 74 5.09 -5.34 20.98
C THR A 74 5.18 -4.14 20.05
N GLN A 75 4.35 -4.09 19.01
CA GLN A 75 4.34 -3.01 18.03
C GLN A 75 2.92 -2.72 17.60
N ASN A 76 2.66 -1.48 17.17
CA ASN A 76 1.40 -1.15 16.54
C ASN A 76 1.36 -1.86 15.16
N PRO A 77 0.42 -2.79 14.94
CA PRO A 77 0.28 -3.48 13.67
C PRO A 77 0.19 -2.52 12.48
N SER A 78 0.94 -2.80 11.41
CA SER A 78 1.10 -1.90 10.25
C SER A 78 -0.21 -1.59 9.53
N LEU A 79 -1.17 -2.52 9.55
CA LEU A 79 -2.47 -2.36 8.93
C LEU A 79 -3.22 -1.16 9.54
N TRP A 80 -3.22 -1.03 10.87
CA TRP A 80 -3.92 0.01 11.60
C TRP A 80 -3.36 1.42 11.39
N ARG A 81 -2.23 1.56 10.68
CA ARG A 81 -1.71 2.86 10.23
C ARG A 81 -2.43 3.40 9.00
N LEU A 82 -3.26 2.60 8.35
CA LEU A 82 -3.95 2.97 7.13
C LEU A 82 -5.25 3.72 7.48
N PRO A 83 -5.51 4.89 6.85
CA PRO A 83 -6.61 5.78 7.24
C PRO A 83 -8.02 5.22 6.98
N TYR A 84 -8.12 4.10 6.24
CA TYR A 84 -9.39 3.47 5.90
C TYR A 84 -9.67 2.20 6.72
N MET A 85 -8.80 1.80 7.65
CA MET A 85 -9.01 0.59 8.46
C MET A 85 -10.27 0.66 9.32
N ASP A 86 -10.59 1.86 9.80
CA ASP A 86 -11.80 2.12 10.60
C ASP A 86 -13.08 1.90 9.79
N ASP A 87 -13.02 2.12 8.49
CA ASP A 87 -14.15 1.97 7.56
C ASP A 87 -14.39 0.51 7.15
N ILE A 88 -13.48 -0.42 7.49
CA ILE A 88 -13.62 -1.83 7.13
C ILE A 88 -14.57 -2.53 8.10
N LEU A 89 -15.74 -2.93 7.60
CA LEU A 89 -16.78 -3.64 8.36
C LEU A 89 -16.27 -4.96 8.97
N LEU A 90 -15.37 -5.66 8.28
CA LEU A 90 -14.81 -6.94 8.69
C LEU A 90 -13.28 -6.91 8.56
N PRO A 91 -12.55 -6.31 9.52
CA PRO A 91 -11.10 -6.14 9.43
C PRO A 91 -10.33 -7.46 9.33
N HIS A 92 -10.94 -8.55 9.79
CA HIS A 92 -10.39 -9.90 9.72
C HIS A 92 -10.62 -10.61 8.37
N ASN A 93 -11.32 -9.97 7.42
CA ASN A 93 -11.61 -10.53 6.10
C ASN A 93 -10.86 -9.80 4.97
N ILE A 94 -9.63 -9.32 5.26
CA ILE A 94 -8.78 -8.69 4.25
C ILE A 94 -8.38 -9.73 3.20
N ASP A 95 -8.91 -9.55 1.99
CA ASP A 95 -8.56 -10.38 0.84
C ASP A 95 -7.20 -9.93 0.27
N MET A 96 -6.14 -10.65 0.70
CA MET A 96 -4.77 -10.42 0.23
C MET A 96 -4.66 -10.57 -1.29
N MET A 97 -5.40 -11.51 -1.89
CA MET A 97 -5.37 -11.72 -3.34
C MET A 97 -5.93 -10.52 -4.10
N HIS A 98 -7.02 -9.93 -3.59
CA HIS A 98 -7.59 -8.73 -4.18
C HIS A 98 -6.65 -7.53 -4.04
N THR A 99 -6.02 -7.39 -2.87
CA THR A 99 -5.09 -6.30 -2.56
C THR A 99 -3.87 -6.35 -3.49
N GLU A 100 -3.23 -7.51 -3.64
CA GLU A 100 -2.10 -7.70 -4.55
C GLU A 100 -2.48 -7.40 -6.00
N LYS A 101 -3.64 -7.89 -6.45
CA LYS A 101 -4.14 -7.62 -7.80
C LYS A 101 -4.36 -6.13 -8.07
N ASN A 102 -4.86 -5.39 -7.07
CA ASN A 102 -5.08 -3.96 -7.20
C ASN A 102 -3.77 -3.17 -7.25
N ILE A 103 -2.79 -3.54 -6.41
CA ILE A 103 -1.45 -2.93 -6.44
C ILE A 103 -0.78 -3.18 -7.80
N ALA A 104 -0.81 -4.43 -8.29
CA ALA A 104 -0.24 -4.78 -9.58
C ALA A 104 -0.88 -4.02 -10.74
N LYS A 105 -2.22 -3.84 -10.72
CA LYS A 105 -2.90 -3.01 -11.71
C LYS A 105 -2.48 -1.55 -11.63
N ALA A 106 -2.38 -0.99 -10.42
CA ALA A 106 -2.00 0.41 -10.23
C ALA A 106 -0.57 0.67 -10.75
N THR A 107 0.40 -0.19 -10.41
CA THR A 107 1.78 -0.06 -10.87
C THR A 107 1.90 -0.26 -12.38
N TRP A 108 1.14 -1.20 -12.95
CA TRP A 108 1.08 -1.39 -14.39
C TRP A 108 0.54 -0.16 -15.11
N VAL A 109 -0.57 0.43 -14.63
CA VAL A 109 -1.17 1.63 -15.23
C VAL A 109 -0.19 2.81 -15.15
N GLN A 110 0.47 3.02 -14.02
CA GLN A 110 1.47 4.09 -13.87
C GLN A 110 2.64 3.91 -14.85
N SER A 111 3.16 2.69 -14.98
CA SER A 111 4.25 2.39 -15.91
C SER A 111 3.83 2.59 -17.36
N TRP A 112 2.65 2.09 -17.73
CA TRP A 112 2.10 2.19 -19.07
C TRP A 112 1.80 3.64 -19.49
N THR A 113 1.21 4.42 -18.58
CA THR A 113 0.93 5.85 -18.81
C THR A 113 2.22 6.66 -18.95
N PHE A 114 3.24 6.36 -18.16
CA PHE A 114 4.57 6.96 -18.30
C PHE A 114 5.19 6.68 -19.68
N LEU A 115 5.18 5.41 -20.11
CA LEU A 115 5.71 5.02 -21.42
C LEU A 115 4.95 5.65 -22.57
N ILE A 116 3.62 5.69 -22.50
CA ILE A 116 2.78 6.39 -23.49
C ILE A 116 3.19 7.86 -23.55
N ARG A 117 3.32 8.53 -22.40
CA ARG A 117 3.69 9.95 -22.34
C ARG A 117 5.04 10.20 -23.03
N GLN A 118 6.06 9.39 -22.75
CA GLN A 118 7.36 9.49 -23.42
C GLN A 118 7.25 9.32 -24.93
N ARG A 119 6.55 8.28 -25.39
CA ARG A 119 6.34 8.02 -26.82
C ARG A 119 5.60 9.17 -27.51
N THR A 120 4.58 9.73 -26.88
CA THR A 120 3.84 10.87 -27.44
C THR A 120 4.71 12.12 -27.52
N THR A 121 5.53 12.41 -26.50
CA THR A 121 6.45 13.55 -26.52
C THR A 121 7.47 13.43 -27.64
N LEU A 122 8.16 12.28 -27.74
CA LEU A 122 9.13 12.04 -28.80
C LEU A 122 8.48 12.14 -30.19
N ARG A 123 7.29 11.55 -30.37
CA ARG A 123 6.57 11.64 -31.65
C ARG A 123 6.25 13.08 -32.04
N LEU A 124 5.85 13.93 -31.10
CA LEU A 124 5.58 15.35 -31.36
C LEU A 124 6.86 16.11 -31.74
N GLU A 125 7.98 15.84 -31.08
CA GLU A 125 9.27 16.45 -31.42
C GLU A 125 9.73 16.04 -32.83
N TRP A 126 9.60 14.76 -33.19
CA TRP A 126 9.89 14.29 -34.56
C TRP A 126 9.01 14.94 -35.62
N ILE A 127 7.72 15.14 -35.32
CA ILE A 127 6.80 15.86 -36.22
C ILE A 127 7.25 17.32 -36.40
N LYS A 128 7.60 18.03 -35.31
CA LYS A 128 8.10 19.41 -35.38
C LYS A 128 9.39 19.51 -36.21
N LEU A 129 10.33 18.59 -36.01
CA LEU A 129 11.57 18.53 -36.79
C LEU A 129 11.28 18.29 -38.28
N GLY A 130 10.37 17.37 -38.61
CA GLY A 130 9.93 17.13 -39.98
C GLY A 130 9.36 18.38 -40.65
N TYR A 131 8.47 19.10 -39.96
CA TYR A 131 7.91 20.37 -40.46
C TYR A 131 8.99 21.46 -40.64
N ALA A 132 9.96 21.56 -39.73
CA ALA A 132 11.05 22.53 -39.83
C ALA A 132 12.01 22.22 -41.00
N ILE A 133 12.28 20.94 -41.27
CA ILE A 133 13.09 20.50 -42.42
C ILE A 133 12.38 20.83 -43.74
N ASP A 134 11.08 20.56 -43.83
CA ASP A 134 10.28 20.86 -45.02
C ASP A 134 10.22 22.37 -45.31
N GLN A 135 10.04 23.21 -44.28
CA GLN A 135 10.08 24.67 -44.40
C GLN A 135 11.45 25.23 -44.83
N SER A 136 12.55 24.59 -44.44
CA SER A 136 13.89 25.00 -44.90
C SER A 136 14.22 24.52 -46.31
N SER A 137 13.66 23.37 -46.74
CA SER A 137 13.81 22.86 -48.11
C SER A 137 13.02 23.65 -49.16
N THR A 138 11.92 24.28 -48.75
CA THR A 138 11.08 25.15 -49.60
C THR A 138 11.62 26.58 -49.70
N PHE A 139 12.68 26.92 -48.94
CA PHE A 139 13.38 28.20 -49.04
C PHE A 139 14.18 28.30 -50.35
N ARG A 140 13.61 28.97 -51.35
CA ARG A 140 14.34 29.37 -52.57
C ARG A 140 15.12 30.65 -52.29
N PRO A 141 16.47 30.67 -52.39
CA PRO A 141 17.24 31.88 -52.18
C PRO A 141 16.92 32.91 -53.29
N PRO A 142 16.88 34.22 -52.99
CA PRO A 142 16.66 35.25 -54.00
C PRO A 142 17.80 35.24 -55.03
N LYS A 143 17.45 35.29 -56.33
CA LYS A 143 18.45 35.38 -57.41
C LYS A 143 19.28 36.66 -57.23
N VAL A 144 20.59 36.49 -57.05
CA VAL A 144 21.56 37.60 -57.02
C VAL A 144 21.57 38.26 -58.40
N ARG A 145 21.29 39.56 -58.47
CA ARG A 145 21.46 40.38 -59.67
C ARG A 145 22.92 40.82 -59.74
N ASP A 146 23.71 40.22 -60.61
CA ASP A 146 25.08 40.68 -60.89
C ASP A 146 25.06 42.06 -61.54
N GLY A 147 25.66 43.04 -60.88
CA GLY A 147 25.69 44.44 -61.29
C GLY A 147 27.10 44.98 -61.42
N LYS A 148 27.39 45.47 -62.64
CA LYS A 148 28.45 46.39 -63.07
C LYS A 148 29.85 45.85 -63.40
N SER A 149 30.05 45.72 -64.71
CA SER A 149 31.32 45.90 -65.41
C SER A 149 32.01 47.22 -65.02
N ARG A 150 33.31 47.16 -64.71
CA ARG A 150 34.19 48.34 -64.61
C ARG A 150 34.59 48.77 -66.02
N GLN A 151 34.38 50.04 -66.36
CA GLN A 151 34.97 50.69 -67.53
C GLN A 151 36.45 51.02 -67.24
N PRO A 152 37.39 50.88 -68.20
CA PRO A 152 38.78 51.28 -68.00
C PRO A 152 38.95 52.80 -68.18
N ILE A 153 39.82 53.40 -67.36
CA ILE A 153 40.25 54.78 -67.50
C ILE A 153 41.40 54.82 -68.52
N SER A 154 41.25 55.66 -69.53
CA SER A 154 42.22 55.91 -70.61
C SER A 154 43.44 56.72 -70.14
N SER A 155 44.60 56.40 -70.70
CA SER A 155 45.64 57.36 -71.09
C SER A 155 46.01 57.11 -72.54
#